data_AF-A0A6F9DU00-F1
#
_entry.id   AF-A0A6F9DU00-F1
#
_cell.length_a   1.000
_cell.length_b   1.000
_cell.length_c   1.000
_cell.angle_alpha   90.00
_cell.angle_beta   90.00
_cell.angle_gamma   90.00
#
_symmetry.space_group_name_H-M   'P 1'
#
loop_
_entity.id
_entity.type
_entity.pdbx_description
1 polymer ?
#
loop_
_entity_poly.entity_id
_entity_poly.type
_entity_poly.pdbx_seq_one_letter_code
_entity_poly.pdbx_strand_id
1 'polypeptide(L)'
;MSKPPSRSKSERQQFSDSLSKNLQDKEEEYQKLNADLEAQTAKLVEEADTMMRQQEDFLNHVSPPRVTSSKSPVAGATGYNESDADIVNVLNRDTGLLSIAAGAFDEQSSDEEEYFRKVGQNVQRKSMPPVSATSSTGRKSSSASSYKKTSQGGKRKPKMSAKSTRSAADDVAIPQDFSFTKSLSNIEKKMSEREDDPNRPSTSDALIDDVMPQAATEMGAEAQIRFLKAKARVLQEELEASTKECQKILDDKNKLQAQLKEAQEESDRVKKNLNLQQTSIQKLKNAFEDEKKNSESKSIQLQAAVKEVDVLKREQKQITTSNSATEVRLNRALEEVDKLKSQLHKQKFSGKEASDRDLREIDKLRSENKRHERMRNDSLAVMKKQQKLIGVLKRQVLHIEAAKLLSFTEEEFVKALDWGDKQ
;
A
#
# COMPACT_ATOMS: atom_id res chain seq x y z
N MET A 1 -4.33 51.75 11.74
CA MET A 1 -4.16 50.29 11.86
C MET A 1 -3.96 49.96 13.34
N SER A 2 -4.98 49.41 13.99
CA SER A 2 -4.95 49.13 15.43
C SER A 2 -4.20 47.82 15.70
N LYS A 3 -3.19 47.87 16.58
CA LYS A 3 -2.46 46.67 17.04
C LYS A 3 -3.41 45.75 17.82
N PRO A 4 -3.30 44.41 17.66
CA PRO A 4 -4.10 43.49 18.44
C PRO A 4 -3.68 43.53 19.92
N PRO A 5 -4.60 43.25 20.86
CA PRO A 5 -4.31 43.33 22.28
C PRO A 5 -3.31 42.25 22.70
N SER A 6 -2.32 42.65 23.50
CA SER A 6 -1.33 41.74 24.08
C SER A 6 -1.99 40.88 25.17
N ARG A 7 -2.14 39.57 24.92
CA ARG A 7 -2.56 38.59 25.93
C ARG A 7 -1.66 38.65 27.17
N SER A 8 -2.28 38.58 28.34
CA SER A 8 -1.61 38.61 29.64
C SER A 8 -0.69 37.40 29.83
N LYS A 9 0.29 37.49 30.74
CA LYS A 9 1.21 36.37 31.04
C LYS A 9 0.46 35.11 31.48
N SER A 10 -0.63 35.24 32.25
CA SER A 10 -1.48 34.10 32.64
C SER A 10 -2.15 33.41 31.44
N GLU A 11 -2.66 34.18 30.48
CA GLU A 11 -3.31 33.59 29.29
C GLU A 11 -2.32 32.88 28.37
N ARG A 12 -1.05 33.31 28.33
CA ARG A 12 0.01 32.58 27.62
C ARG A 12 0.36 31.27 28.31
N GLN A 13 0.41 31.27 29.64
CA GLN A 13 0.69 30.08 30.43
C GLN A 13 -0.41 29.04 30.25
N GLN A 14 -1.68 29.44 30.39
CA GLN A 14 -2.83 28.54 30.20
C GLN A 14 -2.93 27.96 28.79
N PHE A 15 -2.60 28.75 27.76
CA PHE A 15 -2.59 28.27 26.39
C PHE A 15 -1.45 27.26 26.14
N SER A 16 -0.28 27.49 26.74
CA SER A 16 0.85 26.55 26.72
C SER A 16 0.48 25.21 27.36
N ASP A 17 -0.14 25.25 28.54
CA ASP A 17 -0.52 24.04 29.29
C ASP A 17 -1.61 23.26 28.55
N SER A 18 -2.58 23.95 27.95
CA SER A 18 -3.60 23.33 27.10
C SER A 18 -3.01 22.68 25.84
N LEU A 19 -1.98 23.29 25.25
CA LEU A 19 -1.32 22.75 24.06
C LEU A 19 -0.50 21.52 24.42
N SER A 20 0.23 21.55 25.54
CA SER A 20 1.00 20.42 26.06
C SER A 20 0.10 19.22 26.35
N LYS A 21 -1.08 19.46 26.95
CA LYS A 21 -2.05 18.39 27.21
C LYS A 21 -2.61 17.78 25.93
N ASN A 22 -2.95 18.60 24.94
CA ASN A 22 -3.41 18.10 23.64
C ASN A 22 -2.34 17.30 22.88
N LEU A 23 -1.06 17.67 23.06
CA LEU A 23 0.08 16.92 22.52
C LEU A 23 0.24 15.56 23.20
N GLN A 24 0.10 15.50 24.52
CA GLN A 24 0.14 14.25 25.28
C GLN A 24 -1.01 13.32 24.89
N ASP A 25 -2.24 13.84 24.79
CA ASP A 25 -3.40 13.03 24.37
C ASP A 25 -3.18 12.41 22.97
N LYS A 26 -2.57 13.17 22.05
CA LYS A 26 -2.21 12.68 20.71
C LYS A 26 -1.07 11.67 20.74
N GLU A 27 -0.08 11.86 21.59
CA GLU A 27 1.03 10.93 21.75
C GLU A 27 0.52 9.56 22.26
N GLU A 28 -0.40 9.56 23.22
CA GLU A 28 -1.05 8.34 23.70
C GLU A 28 -1.88 7.65 22.61
N GLU A 29 -2.61 8.41 21.79
CA GLU A 29 -3.36 7.88 20.66
C GLU A 29 -2.43 7.25 19.59
N TYR A 30 -1.31 7.92 19.28
CA TYR A 30 -0.29 7.37 18.37
C TYR A 30 0.36 6.11 18.92
N GLN A 31 0.69 6.07 20.23
CA GLN A 31 1.24 4.87 20.85
C GLN A 31 0.28 3.69 20.77
N LYS A 32 -1.02 3.93 21.01
CA LYS A 32 -2.03 2.88 20.91
C LYS A 32 -2.19 2.39 19.47
N LEU A 33 -2.23 3.30 18.49
CA LEU A 33 -2.30 2.92 17.08
C LEU A 33 -1.06 2.14 16.63
N ASN A 34 0.13 2.50 17.14
CA ASN A 34 1.37 1.79 16.83
C ASN A 34 1.37 0.38 17.44
N ALA A 35 0.88 0.23 18.67
CA ALA A 35 0.71 -1.08 19.29
C ALA A 35 -0.28 -1.97 18.52
N ASP A 36 -1.38 -1.41 18.03
CA ASP A 36 -2.35 -2.14 17.20
C ASP A 36 -1.74 -2.54 15.83
N LEU A 37 -0.94 -1.66 15.22
CA LEU A 37 -0.19 -1.96 14.00
C LEU A 37 0.85 -3.06 14.21
N GLU A 38 1.59 -3.03 15.32
CA GLU A 38 2.54 -4.07 15.69
C GLU A 38 1.83 -5.42 15.91
N ALA A 39 0.67 -5.42 16.58
CA ALA A 39 -0.13 -6.62 16.78
C ALA A 39 -0.69 -7.18 15.46
N GLN A 40 -1.13 -6.33 14.53
CA GLN A 40 -1.54 -6.78 13.20
C GLN A 40 -0.37 -7.31 12.37
N THR A 41 0.79 -6.67 12.47
CA THR A 41 2.01 -7.10 11.79
C THR A 41 2.46 -8.47 12.31
N ALA A 42 2.41 -8.68 13.62
CA ALA A 42 2.71 -9.96 14.25
C ALA A 42 1.78 -11.09 13.75
N LYS A 43 0.46 -10.82 13.67
CA LYS A 43 -0.51 -11.79 13.11
C LYS A 43 -0.24 -12.12 11.65
N LEU A 44 0.07 -11.11 10.84
CA LEU A 44 0.37 -11.30 9.42
C LEU A 44 1.65 -12.13 9.22
N VAL A 45 2.67 -11.91 10.05
CA VAL A 45 3.90 -12.70 10.06
C VAL A 45 3.62 -14.14 10.48
N GLU A 46 2.82 -14.37 11.52
CA GLU A 46 2.41 -15.71 11.94
C GLU A 46 1.64 -16.44 10.83
N GLU A 47 0.70 -15.76 10.17
CA GLU A 47 -0.03 -16.31 9.03
C GLU A 47 0.93 -16.67 7.87
N ALA A 48 1.88 -15.79 7.54
CA ALA A 48 2.90 -16.07 6.54
C ALA A 48 3.78 -17.27 6.91
N ASP A 49 4.19 -17.39 8.17
CA ASP A 49 4.96 -18.53 8.67
C ASP A 49 4.16 -19.84 8.60
N THR A 50 2.86 -19.81 8.91
CA THR A 50 2.01 -21.01 8.75
C THR A 50 1.85 -21.41 7.29
N MET A 51 1.72 -20.45 6.37
CA MET A 51 1.63 -20.71 4.94
C MET A 51 2.95 -21.25 4.38
N MET A 52 4.09 -20.70 4.82
CA MET A 52 5.42 -21.22 4.45
C MET A 52 5.64 -22.63 4.98
N ARG A 53 5.24 -22.93 6.22
CA ARG A 53 5.30 -24.29 6.77
C ARG A 53 4.41 -25.26 5.99
N GLN A 54 3.18 -24.87 5.66
CA GLN A 54 2.30 -25.69 4.83
C GLN A 54 2.90 -25.95 3.43
N GLN A 55 3.58 -24.95 2.86
CA GLN A 55 4.26 -25.10 1.58
C GLN A 55 5.51 -25.99 1.68
N GLU A 56 6.28 -25.89 2.76
CA GLU A 56 7.44 -26.73 3.06
C GLU A 56 7.03 -28.18 3.32
N ASP A 57 5.95 -28.39 4.07
CA ASP A 57 5.31 -29.69 4.25
C ASP A 57 4.86 -30.26 2.89
N PHE A 58 4.14 -29.47 2.08
CA PHE A 58 3.74 -29.90 0.74
C PHE A 58 4.93 -30.29 -0.15
N LEU A 59 6.03 -29.53 -0.11
CA LEU A 59 7.26 -29.85 -0.84
C LEU A 59 7.95 -31.13 -0.32
N ASN A 60 7.92 -31.36 0.99
CA ASN A 60 8.45 -32.57 1.62
C ASN A 60 7.58 -33.81 1.32
N HIS A 61 6.31 -33.64 0.94
CA HIS A 61 5.39 -34.73 0.61
C HIS A 61 5.35 -35.06 -0.90
N VAL A 62 6.00 -34.25 -1.74
CA VAL A 62 6.07 -34.40 -3.21
C VAL A 62 7.45 -34.91 -3.68
N SER A 63 8.25 -35.52 -2.80
CA SER A 63 9.43 -36.27 -3.23
C SER A 63 9.03 -37.66 -3.74
N PRO A 64 9.23 -38.01 -5.03
CA PRO A 64 8.95 -39.35 -5.53
C PRO A 64 9.98 -40.35 -4.98
N PRO A 65 9.63 -41.65 -4.83
CA PRO A 65 10.52 -42.62 -4.23
C PRO A 65 11.74 -42.82 -5.13
N ARG A 66 12.94 -42.58 -4.58
CA ARG A 66 14.20 -42.92 -5.23
C ARG A 66 14.30 -44.44 -5.31
N VAL A 67 14.02 -44.99 -6.49
CA VAL A 67 14.24 -46.39 -6.82
C VAL A 67 15.72 -46.72 -6.61
N THR A 68 15.97 -47.65 -5.70
CA THR A 68 17.28 -48.21 -5.40
C THR A 68 17.80 -48.99 -6.61
N SER A 69 18.82 -48.48 -7.29
CA SER A 69 19.56 -49.27 -8.27
C SER A 69 20.60 -50.14 -7.56
N SER A 70 20.41 -51.45 -7.77
CA SER A 70 21.36 -52.56 -7.71
C SER A 70 22.81 -52.28 -7.29
N LYS A 71 23.23 -52.99 -6.24
CA LYS A 71 24.62 -53.36 -5.95
C LYS A 71 25.24 -54.13 -7.12
N SER A 72 26.45 -53.76 -7.52
CA SER A 72 27.53 -54.70 -7.89
C SER A 72 28.90 -54.04 -7.66
N PRO A 73 29.92 -54.76 -7.16
CA PRO A 73 31.16 -54.19 -6.64
C PRO A 73 32.33 -54.35 -7.62
N VAL A 74 33.13 -53.31 -7.84
CA VAL A 74 34.55 -53.47 -8.26
C VAL A 74 35.39 -52.36 -7.65
N ALA A 75 36.50 -52.79 -7.07
CA ALA A 75 37.51 -52.01 -6.37
C ALA A 75 38.35 -51.10 -7.27
N GLY A 76 38.99 -50.09 -6.66
CA GLY A 76 40.32 -49.65 -7.09
C GLY A 76 40.56 -48.15 -7.16
N ALA A 77 41.29 -47.66 -6.16
CA ALA A 77 42.45 -46.77 -6.31
C ALA A 77 42.27 -45.26 -6.59
N THR A 78 42.95 -44.48 -5.72
CA THR A 78 43.61 -43.17 -5.92
C THR A 78 42.68 -41.98 -6.23
N GLY A 79 42.63 -40.89 -5.46
CA GLY A 79 43.75 -40.02 -5.06
C GLY A 79 43.71 -38.73 -5.91
N TYR A 80 43.93 -37.57 -5.28
CA TYR A 80 44.15 -36.21 -5.86
C TYR A 80 42.94 -35.25 -5.97
N ASN A 81 42.88 -34.34 -4.97
CA ASN A 81 42.98 -32.87 -5.01
C ASN A 81 42.60 -32.05 -6.27
N GLU A 82 42.11 -30.84 -5.92
CA GLU A 82 42.09 -29.56 -6.66
C GLU A 82 41.00 -29.41 -7.74
N SER A 83 40.00 -28.56 -7.46
CA SER A 83 39.99 -27.13 -7.82
C SER A 83 39.63 -26.93 -9.28
N ASP A 84 38.35 -26.72 -9.56
CA ASP A 84 37.95 -25.88 -10.68
C ASP A 84 36.69 -25.10 -10.27
N ALA A 85 36.96 -23.86 -9.88
CA ALA A 85 36.02 -22.76 -9.97
C ALA A 85 35.65 -22.53 -11.44
N ASP A 86 34.57 -21.76 -11.65
CA ASP A 86 34.15 -21.18 -12.93
C ASP A 86 33.21 -22.04 -13.80
N ILE A 87 31.98 -22.24 -13.30
CA ILE A 87 30.81 -21.98 -14.15
C ILE A 87 30.06 -20.79 -13.54
N VAL A 88 30.38 -19.67 -14.15
CA VAL A 88 29.96 -18.30 -13.87
C VAL A 88 28.45 -18.12 -14.01
N ASN A 89 27.88 -17.53 -12.96
CA ASN A 89 26.86 -16.46 -12.96
C ASN A 89 26.08 -16.24 -14.27
N VAL A 90 24.83 -16.69 -14.29
CA VAL A 90 23.72 -15.89 -14.84
C VAL A 90 22.49 -16.22 -13.98
N LEU A 91 21.71 -15.19 -13.62
CA LEU A 91 20.48 -15.21 -12.80
C LEU A 91 20.68 -14.87 -11.32
N ASN A 92 21.09 -13.63 -11.04
CA ASN A 92 20.45 -12.79 -10.02
C ASN A 92 20.96 -11.36 -10.11
N ARG A 93 20.52 -10.68 -11.17
CA ARG A 93 20.38 -9.23 -11.18
C ARG A 93 18.87 -9.00 -11.31
N ASP A 94 18.30 -8.28 -10.36
CA ASP A 94 16.89 -7.88 -10.28
C ASP A 94 16.03 -8.60 -9.23
N THR A 95 16.53 -8.70 -7.99
CA THR A 95 15.68 -8.57 -6.80
C THR A 95 16.42 -7.76 -5.75
N GLY A 96 16.20 -6.44 -5.76
CA GLY A 96 16.70 -5.52 -4.74
C GLY A 96 15.97 -5.71 -3.42
N LEU A 97 16.36 -6.73 -2.65
CA LEU A 97 15.95 -6.93 -1.26
C LEU A 97 17.20 -7.00 -0.40
N LEU A 98 17.43 -5.92 0.36
CA LEU A 98 18.38 -5.90 1.46
C LEU A 98 17.97 -6.98 2.47
N SER A 99 18.82 -7.99 2.64
CA SER A 99 18.79 -8.87 3.79
C SER A 99 19.28 -8.07 5.01
N ILE A 100 18.35 -7.71 5.90
CA ILE A 100 18.69 -7.25 7.25
C ILE A 100 18.87 -8.52 8.08
N ALA A 101 20.11 -8.97 8.20
CA ALA A 101 20.47 -10.02 9.14
C ALA A 101 20.55 -9.42 10.55
N ALA A 102 19.79 -10.02 11.46
CA ALA A 102 19.90 -9.83 12.90
C ALA A 102 21.29 -10.25 13.38
N GLY A 103 21.98 -9.34 14.07
CA GLY A 103 23.24 -9.61 14.75
C GLY A 103 23.22 -8.94 16.12
N ALA A 104 22.91 -9.71 17.15
CA ALA A 104 23.24 -9.36 18.53
C ALA A 104 24.74 -9.56 18.72
N PHE A 105 25.48 -8.49 19.05
CA PHE A 105 26.77 -8.58 19.71
C PHE A 105 26.99 -7.39 20.63
N ASP A 106 27.50 -7.73 21.80
CA ASP A 106 27.63 -6.92 23.00
C ASP A 106 28.87 -6.02 22.97
N GLU A 107 28.76 -4.93 23.74
CA GLU A 107 29.78 -4.13 24.41
C GLU A 107 31.09 -3.62 23.72
N GLN A 108 31.20 -2.28 23.81
CA GLN A 108 32.38 -1.42 24.04
C GLN A 108 33.17 -0.81 22.87
N SER A 109 33.36 0.51 23.07
CA SER A 109 34.42 1.39 22.56
C SER A 109 34.20 2.14 21.23
N SER A 110 33.94 3.44 21.39
CA SER A 110 34.60 4.57 20.72
C SER A 110 34.98 4.38 19.25
N ASP A 111 34.27 5.07 18.33
CA ASP A 111 34.81 5.82 17.16
C ASP A 111 33.76 6.04 16.06
N GLU A 112 32.66 6.73 16.38
CA GLU A 112 31.61 7.12 15.40
C GLU A 112 31.94 8.43 14.63
N GLU A 113 33.07 9.11 14.91
CA GLU A 113 33.41 10.40 14.28
C GLU A 113 34.11 10.31 12.91
N GLU A 114 34.53 9.11 12.46
CA GLU A 114 35.28 8.97 11.19
C GLU A 114 34.39 8.68 9.97
N TYR A 115 33.16 8.19 10.17
CA TYR A 115 32.26 7.83 9.05
C TYR A 115 31.64 9.06 8.36
N PHE A 116 31.36 10.14 9.11
CA PHE A 116 30.75 11.35 8.57
C PHE A 116 31.73 12.28 7.82
N ARG A 117 33.05 12.08 7.93
CA ARG A 117 34.04 12.89 7.19
C ARG A 117 34.28 12.46 5.74
N LYS A 118 33.92 11.23 5.35
CA LYS A 118 34.21 10.69 4.00
C LYS A 118 33.11 10.85 2.96
N VAL A 119 31.92 11.35 3.32
CA VAL A 119 30.81 11.58 2.37
C VAL A 119 30.71 13.05 1.93
N GLY A 120 31.52 13.94 2.50
CA GLY A 120 31.48 15.40 2.28
C GLY A 120 32.34 15.97 1.16
N GLN A 121 32.89 15.18 0.24
CA GLN A 121 33.69 15.69 -0.88
C GLN A 121 33.46 14.91 -2.17
N ASN A 122 32.48 15.33 -2.98
CA ASN A 122 32.67 15.46 -4.43
C ASN A 122 31.49 16.21 -5.08
N VAL A 123 31.65 17.53 -5.23
CA VAL A 123 30.87 18.35 -6.14
C VAL A 123 31.81 18.72 -7.30
N GLN A 124 31.70 18.02 -8.42
CA GLN A 124 32.12 18.54 -9.72
C GLN A 124 30.90 18.80 -10.58
N ARG A 125 30.68 20.09 -10.81
CA ARG A 125 29.69 20.69 -11.71
C ARG A 125 29.99 20.26 -13.15
N LYS A 126 28.97 19.79 -13.88
CA LYS A 126 28.94 19.86 -15.35
C LYS A 126 27.80 20.77 -15.77
N SER A 127 28.18 21.98 -16.21
CA SER A 127 27.36 22.96 -16.89
C SER A 127 27.14 22.55 -18.36
N MET A 128 25.91 22.60 -18.86
CA MET A 128 25.63 22.61 -20.30
C MET A 128 25.38 24.06 -20.78
N PRO A 129 25.80 24.42 -22.01
CA PRO A 129 25.72 25.80 -22.51
C PRO A 129 24.38 26.09 -23.23
N PRO A 130 23.99 27.38 -23.38
CA PRO A 130 22.87 27.80 -24.22
C PRO A 130 23.34 28.57 -25.49
N VAL A 131 22.68 28.37 -26.62
CA VAL A 131 22.54 29.26 -27.82
C VAL A 131 21.82 28.46 -28.92
N SER A 132 21.04 28.95 -29.89
CA SER A 132 20.47 30.26 -30.25
C SER A 132 19.51 30.01 -31.43
N ALA A 133 18.60 30.96 -31.66
CA ALA A 133 17.63 30.99 -32.75
C ALA A 133 18.23 30.98 -34.17
N THR A 134 17.49 30.39 -35.12
CA THR A 134 17.47 30.84 -36.52
C THR A 134 16.06 30.70 -37.11
N SER A 135 15.69 31.72 -37.85
CA SER A 135 14.38 32.05 -38.42
C SER A 135 14.10 31.42 -39.80
N SER A 136 12.81 31.48 -40.15
CA SER A 136 12.19 31.59 -41.50
C SER A 136 12.29 30.37 -42.43
N THR A 137 11.17 29.83 -42.91
CA THR A 137 10.38 30.42 -44.01
C THR A 137 9.03 29.71 -44.06
N GLY A 138 7.97 30.48 -44.29
CA GLY A 138 6.60 29.96 -44.28
C GLY A 138 6.13 29.48 -45.65
N ARG A 139 4.96 28.86 -45.65
CA ARG A 139 3.99 28.96 -46.74
C ARG A 139 2.58 28.71 -46.19
N LYS A 140 1.70 29.67 -46.46
CA LYS A 140 0.25 29.66 -46.22
C LYS A 140 -0.48 28.98 -47.38
N SER A 141 -1.59 28.31 -47.08
CA SER A 141 -2.85 28.32 -47.86
C SER A 141 -3.88 27.50 -47.06
N SER A 142 -4.82 28.11 -46.33
CA SER A 142 -6.13 28.59 -46.80
C SER A 142 -7.10 27.47 -47.24
N SER A 143 -8.12 27.21 -46.43
CA SER A 143 -9.53 27.38 -46.86
C SER A 143 -10.47 27.17 -45.68
N ALA A 144 -11.17 28.23 -45.32
CA ALA A 144 -12.35 28.22 -44.49
C ALA A 144 -13.53 27.58 -45.23
N SER A 145 -14.45 26.96 -44.49
CA SER A 145 -15.87 26.98 -44.83
C SER A 145 -16.69 26.92 -43.54
N SER A 146 -17.23 28.08 -43.20
CA SER A 146 -18.36 28.26 -42.29
C SER A 146 -19.64 27.79 -42.96
N TYR A 147 -20.54 27.12 -42.23
CA TYR A 147 -21.98 27.34 -42.42
C TYR A 147 -22.73 27.31 -41.08
N LYS A 148 -23.59 28.32 -40.94
CA LYS A 148 -24.44 28.66 -39.78
C LYS A 148 -25.71 27.81 -39.73
N LYS A 149 -26.23 27.72 -38.50
CA LYS A 149 -27.64 27.59 -38.05
C LYS A 149 -28.73 27.78 -39.12
N THR A 150 -29.74 26.91 -39.06
CA THR A 150 -31.16 27.32 -39.01
C THR A 150 -32.01 26.33 -38.19
N SER A 151 -33.09 26.88 -37.67
CA SER A 151 -34.05 26.37 -36.69
C SER A 151 -35.28 25.70 -37.29
N GLN A 152 -36.01 25.02 -36.39
CA GLN A 152 -37.45 24.72 -36.34
C GLN A 152 -37.95 23.34 -36.82
N GLY A 153 -38.49 22.60 -35.85
CA GLY A 153 -39.93 22.33 -35.80
C GLY A 153 -40.41 21.00 -36.38
N GLY A 154 -40.70 20.01 -35.52
CA GLY A 154 -41.44 18.82 -35.93
C GLY A 154 -41.54 17.77 -34.84
N LYS A 155 -42.66 17.76 -34.12
CA LYS A 155 -43.04 16.78 -33.10
C LYS A 155 -42.97 15.34 -33.64
N ARG A 156 -42.49 14.39 -32.83
CA ARG A 156 -43.12 13.06 -32.59
C ARG A 156 -42.35 12.28 -31.53
N LYS A 157 -43.07 11.87 -30.47
CA LYS A 157 -42.58 10.94 -29.43
C LYS A 157 -42.48 9.52 -30.02
N PRO A 158 -41.59 8.69 -29.45
CA PRO A 158 -41.97 7.34 -29.09
C PRO A 158 -41.77 7.11 -27.59
N LYS A 159 -42.75 6.43 -27.02
CA LYS A 159 -42.81 5.92 -25.64
C LYS A 159 -42.55 4.41 -25.72
N MET A 160 -42.17 3.82 -24.58
CA MET A 160 -42.12 2.37 -24.25
C MET A 160 -40.77 1.69 -24.54
N SER A 161 -40.28 0.74 -23.73
CA SER A 161 -40.80 0.08 -22.53
C SER A 161 -39.66 -0.38 -21.63
N ALA A 162 -40.01 -0.63 -20.37
CA ALA A 162 -39.16 -1.19 -19.33
C ALA A 162 -38.63 -2.58 -19.68
N LYS A 163 -37.34 -2.80 -19.40
CA LYS A 163 -36.67 -4.09 -19.52
C LYS A 163 -37.09 -4.98 -18.34
N SER A 164 -38.10 -5.81 -18.56
CA SER A 164 -38.48 -6.89 -17.65
C SER A 164 -37.59 -8.12 -17.88
N THR A 165 -37.11 -8.68 -16.78
CA THR A 165 -36.34 -9.92 -16.67
C THR A 165 -37.17 -11.11 -17.16
N ARG A 166 -36.73 -11.76 -18.23
CA ARG A 166 -37.30 -13.04 -18.68
C ARG A 166 -36.41 -14.19 -18.23
N SER A 167 -36.96 -15.01 -17.33
CA SER A 167 -36.45 -16.33 -16.98
C SER A 167 -36.61 -17.28 -18.18
N ALA A 168 -35.59 -18.09 -18.45
CA ALA A 168 -35.58 -19.11 -19.50
C ALA A 168 -36.38 -20.37 -19.11
N ALA A 169 -37.61 -20.20 -18.64
CA ALA A 169 -38.51 -21.29 -18.23
C ALA A 169 -39.83 -21.31 -19.05
N ASP A 170 -39.95 -20.50 -20.09
CA ASP A 170 -41.20 -20.27 -20.82
C ASP A 170 -41.15 -20.73 -22.29
N ASP A 171 -40.22 -21.66 -22.61
CA ASP A 171 -40.04 -22.21 -23.97
C ASP A 171 -40.36 -23.71 -24.02
N VAL A 172 -41.36 -24.13 -23.24
CA VAL A 172 -42.06 -25.39 -23.46
C VAL A 172 -43.43 -25.01 -23.98
N ALA A 173 -43.59 -25.02 -25.30
CA ALA A 173 -44.86 -24.90 -25.96
C ALA A 173 -45.79 -26.02 -25.47
N ILE A 174 -46.62 -25.73 -24.46
CA ILE A 174 -47.84 -26.46 -24.18
C ILE A 174 -48.88 -25.80 -25.09
N PRO A 175 -49.37 -26.47 -26.15
CA PRO A 175 -50.45 -25.92 -26.95
C PRO A 175 -51.67 -25.68 -26.05
N GLN A 176 -52.03 -24.40 -25.88
CA GLN A 176 -53.21 -23.95 -25.13
C GLN A 176 -54.54 -24.47 -25.73
N ASP A 177 -54.49 -25.15 -26.87
CA ASP A 177 -55.66 -25.68 -27.59
C ASP A 177 -55.85 -27.20 -27.47
N PHE A 178 -55.14 -27.89 -26.57
CA PHE A 178 -55.48 -29.29 -26.25
C PHE A 178 -56.57 -29.36 -25.19
N SER A 179 -57.78 -28.94 -25.58
CA SER A 179 -58.96 -29.10 -24.75
C SER A 179 -59.29 -30.60 -24.64
N PHE A 180 -58.96 -31.20 -23.50
CA PHE A 180 -59.23 -32.61 -23.19
C PHE A 180 -60.72 -32.95 -23.38
N THR A 181 -61.61 -32.00 -23.10
CA THR A 181 -63.06 -32.12 -23.34
C THR A 181 -63.42 -32.18 -24.83
N LYS A 182 -62.69 -31.49 -25.70
CA LYS A 182 -62.89 -31.53 -27.15
C LYS A 182 -62.35 -32.81 -27.79
N SER A 183 -61.25 -33.34 -27.23
CA SER A 183 -60.71 -34.65 -27.63
C SER A 183 -61.60 -35.79 -27.15
N LEU A 184 -62.12 -35.74 -25.92
CA LEU A 184 -63.11 -36.69 -25.42
C LEU A 184 -64.41 -36.63 -26.22
N SER A 185 -64.93 -35.43 -26.53
CA SER A 185 -66.13 -35.30 -27.36
C SER A 185 -65.92 -35.78 -28.80
N ASN A 186 -64.71 -35.64 -29.37
CA ASN A 186 -64.37 -36.24 -30.67
C ASN A 186 -64.22 -37.77 -30.62
N ILE A 187 -63.76 -38.33 -29.50
CA ILE A 187 -63.68 -39.78 -29.29
C ILE A 187 -65.08 -40.36 -29.08
N GLU A 188 -65.91 -39.70 -28.27
CA GLU A 188 -67.30 -40.06 -28.00
C GLU A 188 -68.16 -39.96 -29.28
N LYS A 189 -67.95 -38.91 -30.08
CA LYS A 189 -68.57 -38.77 -31.41
C LYS A 189 -68.10 -39.84 -32.41
N LYS A 190 -66.81 -40.21 -32.41
CA LYS A 190 -66.28 -41.31 -33.24
C LYS A 190 -66.74 -42.70 -32.78
N MET A 191 -67.04 -42.87 -31.50
CA MET A 191 -67.62 -44.10 -30.96
C MET A 191 -69.11 -44.19 -31.31
N SER A 192 -69.84 -43.08 -31.20
CA SER A 192 -71.26 -42.99 -31.61
C SER A 192 -71.45 -43.14 -33.12
N GLU A 193 -70.56 -42.58 -33.95
CA GLU A 193 -70.57 -42.75 -35.42
C GLU A 193 -70.17 -44.18 -35.85
N ARG A 194 -69.64 -45.01 -34.94
CA ARG A 194 -69.32 -46.43 -35.19
C ARG A 194 -70.41 -47.41 -34.78
N GLU A 195 -71.41 -46.97 -34.01
CA GLU A 195 -72.54 -47.84 -33.64
C GLU A 195 -73.62 -47.94 -34.74
N ASP A 196 -73.63 -46.99 -35.70
CA ASP A 196 -74.59 -46.94 -36.82
C ASP A 196 -73.96 -47.27 -38.18
N ASP A 197 -73.07 -48.26 -38.27
CA ASP A 197 -72.60 -48.80 -39.57
C ASP A 197 -73.57 -49.89 -40.06
N PRO A 198 -74.39 -49.64 -41.11
CA PRO A 198 -75.29 -50.65 -41.69
C PRO A 198 -74.55 -51.79 -42.39
N ASN A 199 -73.21 -51.72 -42.48
CA ASN A 199 -72.34 -52.73 -43.06
C ASN A 199 -71.44 -53.44 -42.04
N ARG A 200 -71.70 -53.26 -40.73
CA ARG A 200 -71.18 -54.20 -39.73
C ARG A 200 -71.75 -55.58 -40.11
N PRO A 201 -70.92 -56.61 -40.39
CA PRO A 201 -71.45 -57.94 -40.65
C PRO A 201 -72.25 -58.31 -39.41
N SER A 202 -73.57 -58.34 -39.59
CA SER A 202 -74.49 -58.84 -38.59
C SER A 202 -73.96 -60.22 -38.23
N THR A 203 -73.77 -60.47 -36.93
CA THR A 203 -73.37 -61.77 -36.37
C THR A 203 -74.46 -62.84 -36.57
N SER A 204 -75.24 -62.72 -37.64
CA SER A 204 -76.22 -63.67 -38.15
C SER A 204 -75.69 -64.49 -39.32
N ASP A 205 -74.54 -64.13 -39.93
CA ASP A 205 -73.97 -64.85 -41.10
C ASP A 205 -72.97 -65.97 -40.74
N ALA A 206 -72.68 -66.17 -39.44
CA ALA A 206 -71.83 -67.27 -38.97
C ALA A 206 -72.60 -68.58 -38.70
N LEU A 207 -73.92 -68.63 -38.94
CA LEU A 207 -74.78 -69.78 -38.62
C LEU A 207 -75.11 -70.66 -39.83
N ILE A 208 -74.49 -70.45 -40.99
CA ILE A 208 -74.79 -71.19 -42.24
C ILE A 208 -73.82 -72.36 -42.49
N ASP A 209 -72.87 -72.64 -41.58
CA ASP A 209 -71.88 -73.73 -41.77
C ASP A 209 -72.22 -75.06 -41.04
N ASP A 210 -73.48 -75.21 -40.62
CA ASP A 210 -74.01 -76.45 -40.02
C ASP A 210 -74.82 -77.31 -41.00
N VAL A 211 -74.92 -76.91 -42.27
CA VAL A 211 -75.60 -77.71 -43.30
C VAL A 211 -74.60 -78.68 -43.95
N MET A 212 -74.86 -79.99 -43.82
CA MET A 212 -74.11 -81.01 -44.55
C MET A 212 -74.16 -80.74 -46.06
N PRO A 213 -73.04 -80.86 -46.81
CA PRO A 213 -73.09 -80.82 -48.27
C PRO A 213 -74.07 -81.88 -48.77
N GLN A 214 -74.97 -81.54 -49.69
CA GLN A 214 -76.05 -82.43 -50.16
C GLN A 214 -75.54 -83.81 -50.66
N ALA A 215 -74.29 -83.88 -51.14
CA ALA A 215 -73.61 -85.11 -51.53
C ALA A 215 -73.37 -86.10 -50.37
N ALA A 216 -73.32 -85.62 -49.13
CA ALA A 216 -73.07 -86.44 -47.96
C ALA A 216 -74.36 -87.01 -47.33
N THR A 217 -75.52 -86.38 -47.59
CA THR A 217 -76.85 -86.90 -47.21
C THR A 217 -77.30 -88.13 -48.01
N GLU A 218 -76.74 -88.35 -49.21
CA GLU A 218 -77.06 -89.51 -50.08
C GLU A 218 -76.15 -90.74 -49.84
N MET A 219 -75.15 -90.62 -48.97
CA MET A 219 -74.22 -91.70 -48.65
C MET A 219 -74.78 -92.63 -47.55
N GLY A 220 -74.49 -93.94 -47.59
CA GLY A 220 -74.90 -94.89 -46.55
C GLY A 220 -74.41 -94.49 -45.15
N ALA A 221 -75.14 -94.86 -44.10
CA ALA A 221 -74.93 -94.40 -42.72
C ALA A 221 -73.47 -94.53 -42.20
N GLU A 222 -72.73 -95.56 -42.64
CA GLU A 222 -71.33 -95.75 -42.27
C GLU A 222 -70.39 -94.69 -42.88
N ALA A 223 -70.65 -94.26 -44.12
CA ALA A 223 -69.90 -93.20 -44.80
C ALA A 223 -70.19 -91.82 -44.18
N GLN A 224 -71.44 -91.56 -43.79
CA GLN A 224 -71.82 -90.36 -43.04
C GLN A 224 -71.09 -90.27 -41.68
N ILE A 225 -71.01 -91.37 -40.93
CA ILE A 225 -70.28 -91.42 -39.65
C ILE A 225 -68.78 -91.12 -39.84
N ARG A 226 -68.16 -91.63 -40.92
CA ARG A 226 -66.75 -91.33 -41.24
C ARG A 226 -66.53 -89.86 -41.58
N PHE A 227 -67.42 -89.27 -42.38
CA PHE A 227 -67.40 -87.84 -42.72
C PHE A 227 -67.56 -86.96 -41.47
N LEU A 228 -68.55 -87.24 -40.61
CA LEU A 228 -68.77 -86.49 -39.38
C LEU A 228 -67.59 -86.61 -38.40
N LYS A 229 -66.97 -87.78 -38.29
CA LYS A 229 -65.74 -87.95 -37.50
C LYS A 229 -64.56 -87.15 -38.07
N ALA A 230 -64.46 -87.05 -39.39
CA ALA A 230 -63.44 -86.22 -40.04
C ALA A 230 -63.70 -84.72 -39.80
N LYS A 231 -64.94 -84.24 -39.97
CA LYS A 231 -65.32 -82.84 -39.65
C LYS A 231 -65.06 -82.53 -38.18
N ALA A 232 -65.40 -83.43 -37.26
CA ALA A 232 -65.11 -83.27 -35.83
C ALA A 232 -63.61 -83.19 -35.52
N ARG A 233 -62.76 -83.97 -36.21
CA ARG A 233 -61.30 -83.86 -36.06
C ARG A 233 -60.75 -82.56 -36.61
N VAL A 234 -61.19 -82.12 -37.80
CA VAL A 234 -60.78 -80.84 -38.38
C VAL A 234 -61.16 -79.69 -37.45
N LEU A 235 -62.41 -79.66 -36.97
CA LEU A 235 -62.87 -78.66 -36.00
C LEU A 235 -62.10 -78.73 -34.68
N GLN A 236 -61.70 -79.92 -34.22
CA GLN A 236 -60.86 -80.07 -33.03
C GLN A 236 -59.44 -79.53 -33.27
N GLU A 237 -58.83 -79.82 -34.41
CA GLU A 237 -57.51 -79.31 -34.79
C GLU A 237 -57.53 -77.78 -34.96
N GLU A 238 -58.59 -77.22 -35.55
CA GLU A 238 -58.81 -75.77 -35.66
C GLU A 238 -59.01 -75.11 -34.29
N LEU A 239 -59.75 -75.75 -33.39
CA LEU A 239 -59.92 -75.29 -32.01
C LEU A 239 -58.59 -75.32 -31.25
N GLU A 240 -57.81 -76.39 -31.39
CA GLU A 240 -56.48 -76.52 -30.77
C GLU A 240 -55.47 -75.51 -31.36
N ALA A 241 -55.52 -75.26 -32.67
CA ALA A 241 -54.70 -74.25 -33.34
C ALA A 241 -55.06 -72.84 -32.87
N SER A 242 -56.36 -72.51 -32.84
CA SER A 242 -56.89 -71.25 -32.32
C SER A 242 -56.54 -71.06 -30.85
N THR A 243 -56.62 -72.12 -30.03
CA THR A 243 -56.22 -72.09 -28.61
C THR A 243 -54.72 -71.81 -28.45
N LYS A 244 -53.85 -72.43 -29.26
CA LYS A 244 -52.40 -72.15 -29.26
C LYS A 244 -52.09 -70.71 -29.68
N GLU A 245 -52.81 -70.20 -30.68
CA GLU A 245 -52.68 -68.81 -31.11
C GLU A 245 -53.14 -67.83 -30.03
N CYS A 246 -54.29 -68.08 -29.38
CA CYS A 246 -54.74 -67.31 -28.23
C CYS A 246 -53.72 -67.33 -27.09
N GLN A 247 -53.12 -68.49 -26.79
CA GLN A 247 -52.08 -68.59 -25.77
C GLN A 247 -50.83 -67.77 -26.14
N LYS A 248 -50.38 -67.86 -27.40
CA LYS A 248 -49.24 -67.08 -27.89
C LYS A 248 -49.51 -65.58 -27.80
N ILE A 249 -50.71 -65.14 -28.20
CA ILE A 249 -51.13 -63.74 -28.09
C ILE A 249 -51.17 -63.30 -26.62
N LEU A 250 -51.64 -64.14 -25.70
CA LEU A 250 -51.61 -63.85 -24.26
C LEU A 250 -50.19 -63.70 -23.74
N ASP A 251 -49.27 -64.59 -24.12
CA ASP A 251 -47.87 -64.52 -23.73
C ASP A 251 -47.20 -63.26 -24.27
N ASP A 252 -47.44 -62.91 -25.54
CA ASP A 252 -46.89 -61.71 -26.16
C ASP A 252 -47.51 -60.43 -25.59
N LYS A 253 -48.82 -60.44 -25.28
CA LYS A 253 -49.49 -59.36 -24.54
C LYS A 253 -48.83 -59.14 -23.17
N ASN A 254 -48.56 -60.21 -22.43
CA ASN A 254 -47.92 -60.12 -21.12
C ASN A 254 -46.48 -59.58 -21.22
N LYS A 255 -45.71 -60.01 -22.23
CA LYS A 255 -44.36 -59.47 -22.50
C LYS A 255 -44.39 -57.98 -22.83
N LEU A 256 -45.27 -57.57 -23.75
CA LEU A 256 -45.43 -56.16 -24.13
C LEU A 256 -45.88 -55.31 -22.95
N GLN A 257 -46.78 -55.83 -22.11
CA GLN A 257 -47.22 -55.15 -20.88
C GLN A 257 -46.07 -54.98 -19.87
N ALA A 258 -45.19 -55.98 -19.73
CA ALA A 258 -44.01 -55.88 -18.88
C ALA A 258 -43.03 -54.81 -19.41
N GLN A 259 -42.75 -54.81 -20.71
CA GLN A 259 -41.89 -53.81 -21.36
C GLN A 259 -42.46 -52.40 -21.24
N LEU A 260 -43.78 -52.23 -21.41
CA LEU A 260 -44.45 -50.94 -21.23
C LEU A 260 -44.27 -50.43 -19.80
N LYS A 261 -44.42 -51.31 -18.80
CA LYS A 261 -44.24 -50.95 -17.39
C LYS A 261 -42.78 -50.56 -17.08
N GLU A 262 -41.82 -51.32 -17.60
CA GLU A 262 -40.40 -51.02 -17.44
C GLU A 262 -40.02 -49.66 -18.06
N ALA A 263 -40.49 -49.40 -19.29
CA ALA A 263 -40.28 -48.12 -19.97
C ALA A 263 -40.97 -46.95 -19.24
N GLN A 264 -42.15 -47.18 -18.64
CA GLN A 264 -42.82 -46.19 -17.78
C GLN A 264 -42.00 -45.87 -16.52
N GLU A 265 -41.51 -46.90 -15.82
CA GLU A 265 -40.66 -46.71 -14.64
C GLU A 265 -39.34 -45.99 -14.99
N GLU A 266 -38.74 -46.28 -16.14
CA GLU A 266 -37.56 -45.58 -16.64
C GLU A 266 -37.85 -44.11 -16.97
N SER A 267 -38.98 -43.83 -17.65
CA SER A 267 -39.44 -42.47 -17.94
C SER A 267 -39.63 -41.65 -16.65
N ASP A 268 -40.24 -42.23 -15.62
CA ASP A 268 -40.41 -41.59 -14.31
C ASP A 268 -39.07 -41.32 -13.61
N ARG A 269 -38.10 -42.25 -13.71
CA ARG A 269 -36.75 -42.06 -13.17
C ARG A 269 -36.01 -40.93 -13.88
N VAL A 270 -36.03 -40.91 -15.21
CA VAL A 270 -35.39 -39.86 -16.02
C VAL A 270 -36.04 -38.50 -15.72
N LYS A 271 -37.38 -38.44 -15.62
CA LYS A 271 -38.10 -37.20 -15.28
C LYS A 271 -37.72 -36.67 -13.89
N LYS A 272 -37.59 -37.54 -12.88
CA LYS A 272 -37.09 -37.14 -11.56
C LYS A 272 -35.65 -36.62 -11.62
N ASN A 273 -34.77 -37.28 -12.38
CA ASN A 273 -33.38 -36.85 -12.55
C ASN A 273 -33.28 -35.50 -13.27
N LEU A 274 -34.05 -35.31 -14.34
CA LEU A 274 -34.14 -34.04 -15.07
C LEU A 274 -34.56 -32.90 -14.15
N ASN A 275 -35.60 -33.10 -13.32
CA ASN A 275 -36.04 -32.11 -12.35
C ASN A 275 -34.93 -31.76 -11.34
N LEU A 276 -34.22 -32.77 -10.81
CA LEU A 276 -33.10 -32.54 -9.89
C LEU A 276 -31.98 -31.74 -10.56
N GLN A 277 -31.57 -32.13 -11.77
CA GLN A 277 -30.56 -31.41 -12.54
C GLN A 277 -31.00 -29.97 -12.85
N GLN A 278 -32.27 -29.75 -13.22
CA GLN A 278 -32.81 -28.43 -13.47
C GLN A 278 -32.75 -27.54 -12.22
N THR A 279 -33.08 -28.06 -11.04
CA THR A 279 -32.92 -27.30 -9.78
C THR A 279 -31.45 -27.04 -9.45
N SER A 280 -30.54 -27.98 -9.73
CA SER A 280 -29.09 -27.80 -9.53
C SER A 280 -28.53 -26.71 -10.44
N ILE A 281 -28.90 -26.73 -11.73
CA ILE A 281 -28.54 -25.69 -12.70
C ILE A 281 -29.04 -24.32 -12.25
N GLN A 282 -30.27 -24.23 -11.75
CA GLN A 282 -30.80 -22.96 -11.27
C GLN A 282 -30.03 -22.43 -10.05
N LYS A 283 -29.65 -23.31 -9.11
CA LYS A 283 -28.80 -22.93 -7.96
C LYS A 283 -27.43 -22.43 -8.40
N LEU A 284 -26.78 -23.15 -9.32
CA LEU A 284 -25.47 -22.75 -9.86
C LEU A 284 -25.54 -21.43 -10.62
N LYS A 285 -26.61 -21.19 -11.39
CA LYS A 285 -26.84 -19.90 -12.06
C LYS A 285 -26.97 -18.75 -11.07
N ASN A 286 -27.73 -18.93 -9.99
CA ASN A 286 -27.87 -17.90 -8.96
C ASN A 286 -26.52 -17.62 -8.27
N ALA A 287 -25.78 -18.67 -7.89
CA ALA A 287 -24.46 -18.54 -7.28
C ALA A 287 -23.46 -17.83 -8.20
N PHE A 288 -23.49 -18.15 -9.50
CA PHE A 288 -22.66 -17.48 -10.50
C PHE A 288 -22.99 -15.99 -10.64
N GLU A 289 -24.27 -15.62 -10.71
CA GLU A 289 -24.67 -14.20 -10.79
C GLU A 289 -24.30 -13.43 -9.51
N ASP A 290 -24.38 -14.06 -8.34
CA ASP A 290 -23.97 -13.44 -7.08
C ASP A 290 -22.45 -13.26 -7.01
N GLU A 291 -21.65 -14.26 -7.42
CA GLU A 291 -20.19 -14.12 -7.48
C GLU A 291 -19.77 -13.12 -8.56
N LYS A 292 -20.48 -13.05 -9.68
CA LYS A 292 -20.25 -12.05 -10.72
C LYS A 292 -20.47 -10.64 -10.18
N LYS A 293 -21.58 -10.38 -9.48
CA LYS A 293 -21.83 -9.08 -8.82
C LYS A 293 -20.77 -8.77 -7.76
N ASN A 294 -20.34 -9.78 -6.99
CA ASN A 294 -19.27 -9.64 -6.01
C ASN A 294 -17.94 -9.23 -6.69
N SER A 295 -17.58 -9.89 -7.79
CA SER A 295 -16.40 -9.57 -8.59
C SER A 295 -16.46 -8.17 -9.20
N GLU A 296 -17.62 -7.77 -9.74
CA GLU A 296 -17.84 -6.42 -10.26
C GLU A 296 -17.70 -5.36 -9.15
N SER A 297 -18.26 -5.62 -7.97
CA SER A 297 -18.13 -4.75 -6.79
C SER A 297 -16.66 -4.62 -6.34
N LYS A 298 -15.93 -5.73 -6.22
CA LYS A 298 -14.50 -5.74 -5.90
C LYS A 298 -13.69 -4.98 -6.95
N SER A 299 -14.02 -5.13 -8.24
CA SER A 299 -13.37 -4.38 -9.32
C SER A 299 -13.60 -2.88 -9.17
N ILE A 300 -14.80 -2.43 -8.77
CA ILE A 300 -15.09 -1.01 -8.53
C ILE A 300 -14.29 -0.49 -7.33
N GLN A 301 -14.23 -1.25 -6.24
CA GLN A 301 -13.43 -0.89 -5.06
C GLN A 301 -11.94 -0.80 -5.39
N LEU A 302 -11.40 -1.74 -6.17
CA LEU A 302 -10.02 -1.71 -6.62
C LEU A 302 -9.74 -0.46 -7.47
N GLN A 303 -10.65 -0.10 -8.39
CA GLN A 303 -10.52 1.14 -9.16
C GLN A 303 -10.58 2.40 -8.29
N ALA A 304 -11.39 2.41 -7.23
CA ALA A 304 -11.45 3.51 -6.28
C ALA A 304 -10.14 3.63 -5.48
N ALA A 305 -9.63 2.52 -4.94
CA ALA A 305 -8.36 2.49 -4.21
C ALA A 305 -7.18 2.91 -5.09
N VAL A 306 -7.13 2.49 -6.36
CA VAL A 306 -6.10 2.95 -7.31
C VAL A 306 -6.14 4.46 -7.50
N LYS A 307 -7.33 5.06 -7.62
CA LYS A 307 -7.48 6.52 -7.72
C LYS A 307 -7.03 7.24 -6.46
N GLU A 308 -7.33 6.69 -5.29
CA GLU A 308 -6.89 7.24 -4.00
C GLU A 308 -5.37 7.21 -3.87
N VAL A 309 -4.71 6.09 -4.24
CA VAL A 309 -3.25 5.99 -4.29
C VAL A 309 -2.63 7.05 -5.21
N ASP A 310 -3.24 7.31 -6.37
CA ASP A 310 -2.78 8.35 -7.28
C ASP A 310 -2.93 9.77 -6.70
N VAL A 311 -3.97 10.03 -5.90
CA VAL A 311 -4.14 11.30 -5.18
C VAL A 311 -3.07 11.44 -4.10
N LEU A 312 -2.92 10.43 -3.24
CA LEU A 312 -1.91 10.40 -2.18
C LEU A 312 -0.49 10.57 -2.73
N LYS A 313 -0.17 9.95 -3.88
CA LYS A 313 1.13 10.15 -4.55
C LYS A 313 1.36 11.59 -5.01
N ARG A 314 0.32 12.30 -5.47
CA ARG A 314 0.43 13.72 -5.85
C ARG A 314 0.61 14.60 -4.63
N GLU A 315 -0.16 14.36 -3.57
CA GLU A 315 -0.03 15.08 -2.30
C GLU A 315 1.35 14.86 -1.67
N GLN A 316 1.85 13.63 -1.65
CA GLN A 316 3.19 13.31 -1.16
C GLN A 316 4.27 14.09 -1.90
N LYS A 317 4.18 14.19 -3.24
CA LYS A 317 5.12 15.00 -4.03
C LYS A 317 5.03 16.49 -3.66
N GLN A 318 3.81 17.01 -3.50
CA GLN A 318 3.59 18.40 -3.09
C GLN A 318 4.19 18.68 -1.70
N ILE A 319 3.91 17.81 -0.72
CA ILE A 319 4.48 17.90 0.64
C ILE A 319 6.00 17.81 0.60
N THR A 320 6.57 16.88 -0.17
CA THR A 320 8.03 16.74 -0.31
C THR A 320 8.66 18.01 -0.86
N THR A 321 8.07 18.64 -1.88
CA THR A 321 8.58 19.92 -2.40
C THR A 321 8.43 21.06 -1.38
N SER A 322 7.33 21.10 -0.63
CA SER A 322 7.11 22.08 0.44
C SER A 322 8.14 21.92 1.57
N ASN A 323 8.36 20.68 2.01
CA ASN A 323 9.33 20.34 3.05
C ASN A 323 10.77 20.65 2.61
N SER A 324 11.14 20.34 1.37
CA SER A 324 12.47 20.73 0.86
C SER A 324 12.67 22.25 0.88
N ALA A 325 11.62 23.03 0.61
CA ALA A 325 11.69 24.49 0.67
C ALA A 325 11.76 25.02 2.11
N THR A 326 11.05 24.41 3.07
CA THR A 326 11.15 24.79 4.49
C THR A 326 12.49 24.39 5.09
N GLU A 327 13.04 23.24 4.71
CA GLU A 327 14.37 22.77 5.11
C GLU A 327 15.47 23.72 4.64
N VAL A 328 15.42 24.18 3.38
CA VAL A 328 16.37 25.20 2.88
C VAL A 328 16.29 26.50 3.66
N ARG A 329 15.07 26.96 4.01
CA ARG A 329 14.89 28.17 4.84
C ARG A 329 15.41 27.96 6.26
N LEU A 330 15.20 26.79 6.83
CA LEU A 330 15.70 26.42 8.15
C LEU A 330 17.23 26.42 8.16
N ASN A 331 17.87 25.76 7.19
CA ASN A 331 19.33 25.71 7.07
C ASN A 331 19.92 27.12 6.93
N ARG A 332 19.31 27.99 6.12
CA ARG A 332 19.72 29.39 6.03
C ARG A 332 19.60 30.13 7.37
N ALA A 333 18.51 29.92 8.11
CA ALA A 333 18.34 30.53 9.43
C ALA A 333 19.39 30.02 10.44
N LEU A 334 19.73 28.73 10.38
CA LEU A 334 20.78 28.13 11.21
C LEU A 334 22.16 28.72 10.87
N GLU A 335 22.50 28.84 9.59
CA GLU A 335 23.74 29.50 9.14
C GLU A 335 23.82 30.96 9.62
N GLU A 336 22.71 31.71 9.54
CA GLU A 336 22.63 33.08 10.05
C GLU A 336 22.84 33.14 11.58
N VAL A 337 22.26 32.20 12.33
CA VAL A 337 22.46 32.08 13.78
C VAL A 337 23.94 31.80 14.11
N ASP A 338 24.58 30.87 13.42
CA ASP A 338 25.99 30.53 13.70
C ASP A 338 26.95 31.66 13.30
N LYS A 339 26.61 32.40 12.23
CA LYS A 339 27.31 33.64 11.89
C LYS A 339 27.19 34.68 13.00
N LEU A 340 25.99 34.92 13.54
CA LEU A 340 25.77 35.86 14.64
C LEU A 340 26.50 35.44 15.93
N LYS A 341 26.47 34.15 16.27
CA LYS A 341 27.25 33.62 17.41
C LYS A 341 28.75 33.86 17.22
N SER A 342 29.28 33.61 16.03
CA SER A 342 30.69 33.84 15.71
C SER A 342 31.07 35.33 15.81
N GLN A 343 30.21 36.22 15.31
CA GLN A 343 30.40 37.67 15.44
C GLN A 343 30.36 38.12 16.90
N LEU A 344 29.41 37.62 17.68
CA LEU A 344 29.32 37.90 19.12
C LEU A 344 30.57 37.44 19.87
N HIS A 345 31.05 36.22 19.58
CA HIS A 345 32.27 35.70 20.18
C HIS A 345 33.48 36.57 19.82
N LYS A 346 33.61 36.95 18.54
CA LYS A 346 34.68 37.84 18.07
C LYS A 346 34.63 39.20 18.77
N GLN A 347 33.45 39.81 18.92
CA GLN A 347 33.28 41.08 19.63
C GLN A 347 33.64 40.97 21.12
N LYS A 348 33.20 39.90 21.79
CA LYS A 348 33.57 39.65 23.20
C LYS A 348 35.08 39.48 23.36
N PHE A 349 35.71 38.72 22.48
CA PHE A 349 37.15 38.52 22.49
C PHE A 349 37.91 39.83 22.23
N SER A 350 37.54 40.58 21.18
CA SER A 350 38.17 41.87 20.89
C SER A 350 37.95 42.90 22.00
N GLY A 351 36.78 42.90 22.64
CA GLY A 351 36.48 43.78 23.77
C GLY A 351 37.34 43.45 24.99
N LYS A 352 37.50 42.15 25.29
CA LYS A 352 38.40 41.70 26.37
C LYS A 352 39.85 42.06 26.06
N GLU A 353 40.33 41.83 24.84
CA GLU A 353 41.70 42.13 24.45
C GLU A 353 41.99 43.64 24.48
N ALA A 354 41.04 44.48 24.05
CA ALA A 354 41.14 45.94 24.16
C ALA A 354 41.21 46.37 25.64
N SER A 355 40.32 45.85 26.49
CA SER A 355 40.35 46.13 27.94
C SER A 355 41.67 45.68 28.59
N ASP A 356 42.22 44.53 28.19
CA ASP A 356 43.51 44.03 28.70
C ASP A 356 44.68 44.92 28.25
N ARG A 357 44.63 45.46 27.03
CA ARG A 357 45.63 46.45 26.54
C ARG A 357 45.53 47.76 27.32
N ASP A 358 44.32 48.27 27.52
CA ASP A 358 44.10 49.50 28.28
C ASP A 358 44.56 49.34 29.74
N LEU A 359 44.29 48.20 30.36
CA LEU A 359 44.75 47.90 31.72
C LEU A 359 46.28 47.91 31.82
N ARG A 360 46.98 47.29 30.85
CA ARG A 360 48.45 47.31 30.78
C ARG A 360 49.01 48.72 30.59
N GLU A 361 48.37 49.53 29.75
CA GLU A 361 48.80 50.91 29.52
C GLU A 361 48.55 51.79 30.77
N ILE A 362 47.41 51.62 31.44
CA ILE A 362 47.12 52.26 32.73
C ILE A 362 48.18 51.90 33.77
N ASP A 363 48.56 50.63 33.88
CA ASP A 363 49.58 50.18 34.84
C ASP A 363 50.96 50.75 34.51
N LYS A 364 51.32 50.82 33.23
CA LYS A 364 52.55 51.47 32.76
C LYS A 364 52.58 52.95 33.14
N LEU A 365 51.53 53.70 32.78
CA LEU A 365 51.41 55.12 33.11
C LEU A 365 51.40 55.36 34.63
N ARG A 366 50.76 54.49 35.42
CA ARG A 366 50.81 54.54 36.88
C ARG A 366 52.25 54.39 37.41
N SER A 367 53.01 53.45 36.86
CA SER A 367 54.40 53.22 37.26
C SER A 367 55.30 54.41 36.93
N GLU A 368 55.13 55.01 35.74
CA GLU A 368 55.83 56.21 35.29
C GLU A 368 55.45 57.42 36.14
N ASN A 369 54.16 57.62 36.42
CA ASN A 369 53.69 58.72 37.27
C ASN A 369 54.28 58.60 38.69
N LYS A 370 54.29 57.39 39.27
CA LYS A 370 54.94 57.12 40.57
C LYS A 370 56.45 57.36 40.54
N ARG A 371 57.11 57.21 39.38
CA ARG A 371 58.53 57.54 39.20
C ARG A 371 58.73 59.05 39.12
N HIS A 372 57.91 59.75 38.35
CA HIS A 372 57.95 61.22 38.24
C HIS A 372 57.67 61.90 39.58
N GLU A 373 56.70 61.41 40.36
CA GLU A 373 56.45 61.92 41.71
C GLU A 373 57.65 61.75 42.64
N ARG A 374 58.35 60.61 42.57
CA ARG A 374 59.59 60.38 43.34
C ARG A 374 60.67 61.38 42.96
N MET A 375 60.96 61.52 41.66
CA MET A 375 61.95 62.50 41.16
C MET A 375 61.60 63.94 41.54
N ARG A 376 60.31 64.31 41.45
CA ARG A 376 59.81 65.63 41.87
C ARG A 376 60.05 65.84 43.37
N ASN A 377 59.71 64.87 44.21
CA ASN A 377 59.87 64.96 45.65
C ASN A 377 61.35 65.05 46.06
N ASP A 378 62.23 64.28 45.40
CA ASP A 378 63.68 64.33 45.62
C ASP A 378 64.24 65.70 45.24
N SER A 379 63.84 66.24 44.09
CA SER A 379 64.22 67.59 43.65
C SER A 379 63.74 68.67 44.64
N LEU A 380 62.48 68.62 45.05
CA LEU A 380 61.93 69.52 46.07
C LEU A 380 62.69 69.41 47.41
N ALA A 381 63.11 68.21 47.81
CA ALA A 381 63.90 68.00 49.03
C ALA A 381 65.30 68.63 48.91
N VAL A 382 65.96 68.49 47.76
CA VAL A 382 67.25 69.15 47.47
C VAL A 382 67.10 70.67 47.51
N MET A 383 66.08 71.23 46.86
CA MET A 383 65.82 72.68 46.88
C MET A 383 65.59 73.20 48.31
N LYS A 384 64.82 72.48 49.14
CA LYS A 384 64.61 72.84 50.55
C LYS A 384 65.92 72.82 51.35
N LYS A 385 66.80 71.84 51.11
CA LYS A 385 68.13 71.78 51.74
C LYS A 385 69.01 72.95 51.29
N GLN A 386 69.03 73.26 49.99
CA GLN A 386 69.74 74.41 49.45
C GLN A 386 69.24 75.72 50.06
N GLN A 387 67.92 75.89 50.22
CA GLN A 387 67.34 77.08 50.83
C GLN A 387 67.77 77.24 52.30
N LYS A 388 67.84 76.14 53.08
CA LYS A 388 68.38 76.16 54.45
C LYS A 388 69.87 76.52 54.49
N LEU A 389 70.67 75.94 53.58
CA LEU A 389 72.09 76.23 53.47
C LEU A 389 72.33 77.71 53.15
N ILE A 390 71.60 78.28 52.20
CA ILE A 390 71.63 79.72 51.90
C ILE A 390 71.35 80.54 53.16
N GLY A 391 70.34 80.15 53.96
CA GLY A 391 70.04 80.81 55.22
C GLY A 391 71.18 80.77 56.24
N VAL A 392 71.90 79.64 56.36
CA VAL A 392 73.08 79.51 57.23
C VAL A 392 74.24 80.34 56.71
N LEU A 393 74.54 80.25 55.41
CA LEU A 393 75.62 81.00 54.77
C LEU A 393 75.42 82.51 54.92
N LYS A 394 74.20 83.01 54.70
CA LYS A 394 73.87 84.43 54.93
C LYS A 394 74.13 84.88 56.38
N ARG A 395 73.78 84.05 57.37
CA ARG A 395 74.10 84.33 58.79
C ARG A 395 75.60 84.31 59.05
N GLN A 396 76.34 83.35 58.49
CA GLN A 396 77.79 83.28 58.62
C GLN A 396 78.48 84.51 58.02
N VAL A 397 78.06 84.95 56.84
CA VAL A 397 78.55 86.21 56.23
C VAL A 397 78.33 87.39 57.18
N LEU A 398 77.12 87.53 57.73
CA LEU A 398 76.79 88.59 58.68
C LEU A 398 77.65 88.52 59.96
N HIS A 399 77.89 87.33 60.52
CA HIS A 399 78.76 87.17 61.69
C HIS A 399 80.23 87.51 61.37
N ILE A 400 80.72 87.12 60.19
CA ILE A 400 82.09 87.43 59.76
C ILE A 400 82.24 88.93 59.53
N GLU A 401 81.27 89.59 58.87
CA GLU A 401 81.27 91.04 58.69
C GLU A 401 81.24 91.79 60.03
N ALA A 402 80.40 91.35 60.97
CA ALA A 402 80.37 91.90 62.32
C ALA A 402 81.70 91.71 63.06
N ALA A 403 82.32 90.53 62.98
CA ALA A 403 83.62 90.26 63.59
C ALA A 403 84.75 91.09 62.96
N LYS A 404 84.73 91.30 61.63
CA LYS A 404 85.68 92.19 60.93
C LYS A 404 85.50 93.66 61.33
N LEU A 405 84.26 94.12 61.47
CA LEU A 405 83.99 95.46 61.98
C LEU A 405 84.48 95.61 63.42
N LEU A 406 84.27 94.58 64.25
CA LEU A 406 84.77 94.55 65.63
C LEU A 406 86.30 94.58 65.67
N SER A 407 86.98 93.75 64.87
CA SER A 407 88.46 93.75 64.82
C SER A 407 89.01 95.09 64.33
N PHE A 408 88.36 95.75 63.37
CA PHE A 408 88.73 97.10 62.96
C PHE A 408 88.59 98.10 64.11
N THR A 409 87.51 98.04 64.88
CA THR A 409 87.34 98.89 66.07
C THR A 409 88.35 98.58 67.18
N GLU A 410 88.70 97.31 67.39
CA GLU A 410 89.73 96.88 68.34
C GLU A 410 91.12 97.38 67.90
N GLU A 411 91.48 97.24 66.63
CA GLU A 411 92.74 97.75 66.08
C GLU A 411 92.88 99.27 66.24
N GLU A 412 91.82 100.04 65.94
CA GLU A 412 91.80 101.50 66.14
C GLU A 412 91.90 101.86 67.63
N PHE A 413 91.24 101.10 68.52
CA PHE A 413 91.35 101.30 69.97
C PHE A 413 92.75 101.03 70.50
N VAL A 414 93.41 99.95 70.04
CA VAL A 414 94.81 99.64 70.41
C VAL A 414 95.77 100.70 69.89
N LYS A 415 95.62 101.19 68.65
CA LYS A 415 96.42 102.32 68.15
C LYS A 415 96.27 103.57 69.00
N ALA A 416 95.05 103.86 69.47
CA ALA A 416 94.80 104.98 70.37
C ALA A 416 95.48 104.80 71.75
N LEU A 417 95.59 103.57 72.25
CA LEU A 417 96.35 103.24 73.46
C LEU A 417 97.87 103.34 73.27
N ASP A 418 98.41 102.84 72.15
CA ASP A 418 99.85 102.91 71.82
C ASP A 418 100.34 104.37 71.61
N TRP A 419 99.44 105.31 71.33
CA TRP A 419 99.74 106.75 71.33
C TRP A 419 99.88 107.33 72.74
N GLY A 420 99.36 106.67 73.77
CA GLY A 420 99.50 107.05 75.17
C GLY A 420 100.87 106.70 75.78
N ASP A 421 101.51 105.62 75.33
CA ASP A 421 102.81 105.14 75.89
C ASP A 421 104.04 105.82 75.24
N LYS A 422 103.84 106.80 74.35
CA LYS A 422 104.90 107.61 73.72
C LYS A 422 105.06 109.02 74.29
N GLN A 423 104.57 109.29 75.50
CA GLN A 423 104.88 110.52 76.25
C GLN A 423 105.44 110.26 77.64
#